data_AF-A0A2A9H2A9-F1
#
_entry.id   AF-A0A2A9H2A9-F1
#
_cell.length_a   1.000
_cell.length_b   1.000
_cell.length_c   1.000
_cell.angle_alpha   90.00
_cell.angle_beta   90.00
_cell.angle_gamma   90.00
#
_symmetry.space_group_name_H-M   'P 1'
#
loop_
_entity.id
_entity.type
_entity.pdbx_description
1 polymer ?
#
loop_
_entity_poly.entity_id
_entity_poly.type
_entity_poly.pdbx_seq_one_letter_code
_entity_poly.pdbx_strand_id
1 'polypeptide(L)'
;MNDEPTAAPRAATGHVSIEEFSDAAEQLLTAEDAARVTDHVQACAQCGELARALADACDALRSEPAPPMPDAVFDRLSAVVRAESERRSSGTARAEEEAERAARAKRTVGTFGDHPDFDRTWEPDRSRSESRN
;
A
#
# COMPACT_ATOMS: atom_id res chain seq x y z
N MET A 1 -16.10 -21.51 -2.32
CA MET A 1 -15.39 -20.40 -1.66
C MET A 1 -16.21 -19.18 -2.00
N ASN A 2 -17.11 -18.80 -1.11
CA ASN A 2 -18.01 -17.67 -1.33
C ASN A 2 -17.22 -16.41 -0.98
N ASP A 3 -17.04 -15.53 -1.97
CA ASP A 3 -16.68 -14.13 -1.76
C ASP A 3 -17.88 -13.45 -1.09
N GLU A 4 -17.82 -13.33 0.23
CA GLU A 4 -18.73 -12.49 1.01
C GLU A 4 -18.17 -11.06 0.96
N PRO A 5 -18.92 -10.05 0.47
CA PRO A 5 -18.49 -8.67 0.58
C PRO A 5 -18.53 -8.30 2.07
N THR A 6 -17.37 -7.97 2.65
CA THR A 6 -17.26 -7.40 4.01
C THR A 6 -17.82 -5.98 3.98
N ALA A 7 -19.12 -5.84 3.79
CA ALA A 7 -19.83 -4.62 4.13
C ALA A 7 -20.12 -4.70 5.62
N ALA A 8 -19.37 -3.94 6.42
CA ALA A 8 -19.65 -3.74 7.82
C ALA A 8 -21.16 -3.43 8.03
N PRO A 9 -21.78 -3.91 9.12
CA PRO A 9 -23.19 -3.65 9.36
C PRO A 9 -23.41 -2.12 9.47
N ARG A 10 -24.04 -1.54 8.45
CA ARG A 10 -24.55 -0.16 8.52
C ARG A 10 -25.40 -0.05 9.77
N ALA A 11 -25.16 0.95 10.61
CA ALA A 11 -25.94 1.08 11.84
C ALA A 11 -27.43 1.17 11.49
N ALA A 12 -28.24 0.32 12.11
CA ALA A 12 -29.68 0.21 11.89
C ALA A 12 -30.46 1.49 12.25
N THR A 13 -29.78 2.51 12.77
CA THR A 13 -30.32 3.72 13.40
C THR A 13 -30.14 5.00 12.57
N GLY A 14 -29.62 4.90 11.34
CA GLY A 14 -29.44 6.08 10.46
C GLY A 14 -28.24 6.97 10.83
N HIS A 15 -27.43 6.56 11.80
CA HIS A 15 -26.14 7.15 12.14
C HIS A 15 -24.98 6.33 11.57
N VAL A 16 -23.77 6.88 11.56
CA VAL A 16 -22.55 6.12 11.24
C VAL A 16 -22.24 5.18 12.41
N SER A 17 -21.84 3.94 12.13
CA SER A 17 -21.43 3.01 13.19
C SER A 17 -20.12 3.46 13.84
N ILE A 18 -19.82 2.96 15.04
CA ILE A 18 -18.56 3.29 15.73
C ILE A 18 -17.38 2.73 14.94
N GLU A 19 -17.55 1.56 14.32
CA GLU A 19 -16.57 0.90 13.47
C GLU A 19 -16.27 1.74 12.23
N GLU A 20 -17.30 2.16 11.48
CA GLU A 20 -17.12 3.03 10.30
C GLU A 20 -16.46 4.37 10.68
N PHE A 21 -16.83 4.92 11.84
CA PHE A 21 -16.23 6.15 12.34
C PHE A 21 -14.75 5.96 12.70
N SER A 22 -14.40 4.83 13.31
CA SER A 22 -13.02 4.49 13.68
C SER A 22 -12.16 4.23 12.44
N ASP A 23 -12.69 3.46 11.49
CA ASP A 23 -12.01 3.19 10.22
C ASP A 23 -11.78 4.48 9.41
N ALA A 24 -12.72 5.43 9.46
CA ALA A 24 -12.56 6.75 8.86
C ALA A 24 -11.44 7.55 9.55
N ALA A 25 -11.41 7.56 10.88
CA ALA A 25 -10.38 8.26 11.66
C ALA A 25 -8.97 7.68 11.44
N GLU A 26 -8.87 6.37 11.26
CA GLU A 26 -7.60 5.65 11.01
C GLU A 26 -7.21 5.61 9.53
N GLN A 27 -7.95 6.28 8.64
CA GLN A 27 -7.70 6.33 7.19
C GLN A 27 -7.69 4.94 6.54
N LEU A 28 -8.50 4.02 7.05
CA LEU A 28 -8.64 2.65 6.55
C LEU A 28 -9.74 2.50 5.50
N LEU A 29 -10.63 3.49 5.41
CA LEU A 29 -11.70 3.54 4.41
C LEU A 29 -11.18 3.94 3.03
N THR A 30 -11.93 3.55 2.00
CA THR A 30 -11.76 4.13 0.67
C THR A 30 -12.06 5.64 0.71
N ALA A 31 -11.51 6.40 -0.24
CA ALA A 31 -11.74 7.84 -0.31
C ALA A 31 -13.25 8.19 -0.42
N GLU A 32 -14.02 7.37 -1.12
CA GLU A 32 -15.47 7.54 -1.27
C GLU A 32 -16.21 7.28 0.06
N ASP A 33 -15.87 6.20 0.75
CA ASP A 33 -16.47 5.86 2.04
C ASP A 33 -16.13 6.90 3.12
N ALA A 34 -14.88 7.36 3.15
CA ALA A 34 -14.42 8.41 4.07
C ALA A 34 -15.16 9.74 3.81
N ALA A 35 -15.38 10.12 2.55
CA ALA A 35 -16.14 11.30 2.19
C ALA A 35 -17.60 11.18 2.67
N ARG A 36 -18.24 10.03 2.45
CA ARG A 36 -19.61 9.77 2.94
C ARG A 36 -19.72 9.92 4.45
N VAL A 37 -18.79 9.32 5.21
CA VAL A 37 -18.77 9.42 6.68
C VAL A 37 -18.58 10.87 7.10
N THR A 38 -17.65 11.59 6.47
CA THR A 38 -17.39 13.01 6.75
C THR A 38 -18.63 13.86 6.50
N ASP A 39 -19.28 13.71 5.34
CA ASP A 39 -20.49 14.45 4.97
C ASP A 39 -21.63 14.19 5.97
N HIS A 40 -21.79 12.94 6.41
CA HIS A 40 -22.79 12.60 7.43
C HIS A 40 -22.48 13.26 8.77
N VAL A 41 -21.23 13.21 9.25
CA VAL A 41 -20.82 13.82 10.52
C VAL A 41 -21.04 15.34 10.51
N GLN A 42 -20.82 16.00 9.36
CA GLN A 42 -21.08 17.44 9.21
C GLN A 42 -22.58 17.77 9.20
N ALA A 43 -23.43 16.88 8.68
CA ALA A 43 -24.87 17.09 8.57
C ALA A 43 -25.67 16.64 9.81
N CYS A 44 -25.15 15.70 10.60
CA CYS A 44 -25.84 15.11 11.74
C CYS A 44 -25.31 15.66 13.07
N ALA A 45 -26.15 16.39 13.81
CA ALA A 45 -25.78 16.99 15.10
C ALA A 45 -25.22 15.98 16.11
N GLN A 46 -25.85 14.81 16.25
CA GLN A 46 -25.41 13.77 17.19
C GLN A 46 -24.03 13.20 16.82
N CYS A 47 -23.79 12.91 15.54
CA CYS A 47 -22.50 12.42 15.07
C CYS A 47 -21.42 13.53 15.17
N GLY A 48 -21.79 14.79 14.93
CA GLY A 48 -20.91 15.95 15.11
C GLY A 48 -20.51 16.17 16.57
N GLU A 49 -21.45 16.02 17.51
CA GLU A 49 -21.17 16.08 18.95
C GLU A 49 -20.21 14.96 19.38
N LEU A 50 -20.44 13.73 18.93
CA LEU A 50 -19.54 12.60 19.21
C LEU A 50 -18.13 12.84 18.66
N ALA A 51 -18.02 13.30 17.41
CA ALA A 51 -16.74 13.61 16.79
C ALA A 51 -15.97 14.71 17.56
N ARG A 52 -16.69 15.72 18.05
CA ARG A 52 -16.11 16.80 18.84
C ARG A 52 -15.64 16.32 20.21
N ALA A 53 -16.45 15.52 20.90
CA ALA A 53 -16.06 14.92 22.17
C ALA A 53 -14.80 14.04 22.03
N LEU A 54 -14.66 13.29 20.92
CA LEU A 54 -13.45 12.53 20.65
C LEU A 54 -12.24 13.43 20.37
N ALA A 55 -12.41 14.48 19.57
CA ALA A 55 -11.35 15.44 19.30
C ALA A 55 -10.85 16.09 20.60
N ASP A 56 -11.76 16.49 21.49
CA ASP A 56 -11.44 17.07 22.79
C ASP A 56 -10.66 16.07 23.67
N ALA A 57 -11.04 14.78 23.68
CA ALA A 57 -10.32 13.74 24.39
C ALA A 57 -8.92 13.50 23.83
N CYS A 58 -8.76 13.47 22.50
CA CYS A 58 -7.47 13.34 21.83
C CYS A 58 -6.55 14.53 22.13
N ASP A 59 -7.08 15.75 22.16
CA ASP A 59 -6.32 16.95 22.49
C ASP A 59 -5.88 16.95 23.96
N ALA A 60 -6.76 16.50 24.88
CA ALA A 60 -6.39 16.31 26.28
C ALA A 60 -5.26 15.29 26.43
N LEU A 61 -5.35 14.13 25.77
CA LEU A 61 -4.28 13.12 25.79
C LEU A 61 -2.97 13.63 25.17
N ARG A 62 -3.05 14.44 24.10
CA ARG A 62 -1.87 15.03 23.46
C ARG A 62 -1.19 16.09 24.34
N SER A 63 -1.96 16.77 25.19
CA SER A 63 -1.44 17.75 26.13
C SER A 63 -0.68 17.12 27.30
N GLU A 64 -0.89 15.82 27.55
CA GLU A 64 -0.17 15.09 28.59
C GLU A 64 1.30 14.94 28.19
N PRO A 65 2.26 15.43 29.01
CA PRO A 65 3.67 15.30 28.71
C PRO A 65 4.08 13.82 28.65
N ALA A 66 4.55 13.39 27.49
CA ALA A 66 5.17 12.08 27.35
C ALA A 66 6.48 12.02 28.18
N PRO A 67 6.79 10.86 28.78
CA PRO A 67 8.11 10.66 29.38
C PRO A 67 9.19 10.86 28.31
N PRO A 68 10.39 11.33 28.70
CA PRO A 68 11.47 11.54 27.75
C PRO A 68 11.83 10.22 27.06
N MET A 69 12.19 10.32 25.78
CA MET A 69 12.72 9.19 25.04
C MET A 69 13.99 8.68 25.72
N PRO A 70 14.16 7.35 25.92
CA PRO A 70 15.41 6.82 26.47
C PRO A 70 16.62 7.17 25.59
N ASP A 71 17.71 7.62 26.20
CA ASP A 71 18.92 8.08 25.50
C ASP A 71 19.45 7.05 24.50
N ALA A 72 19.47 5.76 24.88
CA ALA A 72 19.94 4.69 24.01
C ALA A 72 19.12 4.57 22.70
N VAL A 73 17.82 4.88 22.75
CA VAL A 73 16.96 4.90 21.57
C VAL A 73 17.24 6.15 20.74
N PHE A 74 17.34 7.30 21.39
CA PHE A 74 17.65 8.57 20.73
C PHE A 74 18.98 8.52 19.99
N ASP A 75 20.03 7.98 20.62
CA ASP A 75 21.36 7.83 20.04
C ASP A 75 21.35 6.89 18.83
N ARG A 76 20.63 5.77 18.93
CA ARG A 76 20.48 4.82 17.82
C ARG A 76 19.77 5.47 16.63
N LEU A 77 18.68 6.19 16.88
CA LEU A 77 17.94 6.89 15.82
C LEU A 77 18.79 7.99 15.19
N SER A 78 19.48 8.79 16.01
CA SER A 78 20.37 9.86 15.54
C SER A 78 21.52 9.32 14.70
N ALA A 79 22.11 8.19 15.08
CA ALA A 79 23.16 7.54 14.30
C ALA A 79 22.66 7.08 12.93
N VAL A 80 21.47 6.46 12.87
CA VAL A 80 20.84 6.01 11.62
C VAL A 80 20.51 7.20 10.71
N VAL A 81 19.90 8.25 11.25
CA VAL A 81 19.54 9.45 10.49
C VAL A 81 20.79 10.14 9.95
N ARG A 82 21.87 10.24 10.74
CA ARG A 82 23.14 10.80 10.29
C ARG A 82 23.75 9.97 9.15
N ALA A 83 23.85 8.66 9.33
CA ALA A 83 24.39 7.77 8.30
C ALA A 83 23.58 7.86 7.00
N GLU A 84 22.25 7.89 7.09
CA GLU A 84 21.37 8.07 5.92
C GLU A 84 21.57 9.44 5.26
N SER A 85 21.70 10.50 6.06
CA SER A 85 21.95 11.85 5.55
C SER A 85 23.29 11.94 4.81
N GLU A 86 24.33 11.32 5.38
CA GLU A 86 25.64 11.20 4.74
C GLU A 86 25.54 10.45 3.41
N ARG A 87 24.85 9.30 3.38
CA ARG A 87 24.61 8.52 2.15
C ARG A 87 23.85 9.29 1.07
N ARG A 88 22.88 10.11 1.45
CA ARG A 88 22.16 10.98 0.49
C ARG A 88 23.06 12.10 -0.02
N SER A 89 23.83 12.73 0.86
CA SER A 89 24.71 13.85 0.51
C SER A 89 25.88 13.43 -0.39
N SER A 90 26.44 12.22 -0.18
CA SER A 90 27.49 11.65 -1.01
C SER A 90 26.98 11.07 -2.34
N GLY A 91 25.65 11.03 -2.52
CA GLY A 91 25.01 10.44 -3.69
C GLY A 91 24.98 8.90 -3.70
N THR A 92 25.51 8.23 -2.67
CA THR A 92 25.53 6.76 -2.61
C THR A 92 24.13 6.17 -2.53
N ALA A 93 23.21 6.80 -1.78
CA ALA A 93 21.82 6.34 -1.70
C ALA A 93 21.13 6.35 -3.09
N ARG A 94 21.35 7.39 -3.90
CA ARG A 94 20.79 7.50 -5.25
C ARG A 94 21.41 6.48 -6.21
N ALA A 95 22.72 6.25 -6.09
CA ALA A 95 23.42 5.25 -6.90
C ALA A 95 22.94 3.83 -6.59
N GLU A 96 22.68 3.50 -5.32
CA GLU A 96 22.12 2.22 -4.89
C GLU A 96 20.68 2.03 -5.40
N GLU A 97 19.82 3.05 -5.29
CA GLU A 97 18.45 3.01 -5.84
C GLU A 97 18.43 2.83 -7.37
N GLU A 98 19.36 3.47 -8.08
CA GLU A 98 19.50 3.32 -9.53
C GLU A 98 19.97 1.92 -9.92
N ALA A 99 20.95 1.38 -9.19
CA ALA A 99 21.43 0.02 -9.37
C ALA A 99 20.34 -1.03 -9.09
N GLU A 100 19.55 -0.85 -8.03
CA GLU A 100 18.43 -1.73 -7.70
C GLU A 100 17.34 -1.68 -8.78
N ARG A 101 17.00 -0.47 -9.27
CA ARG A 101 16.04 -0.29 -10.37
C ARG A 101 16.53 -0.96 -11.64
N ALA A 102 17.81 -0.81 -11.98
CA ALA A 102 18.42 -1.48 -13.12
C ALA A 102 18.44 -3.02 -12.95
N ALA A 103 18.72 -3.52 -11.74
CA ALA A 103 18.66 -4.96 -11.45
C ALA A 103 17.22 -5.50 -11.56
N ARG A 104 16.22 -4.74 -11.09
CA ARG A 104 14.80 -5.10 -11.23
C ARG A 104 14.34 -5.09 -12.70
N ALA A 105 14.80 -4.13 -13.50
CA ALA A 105 14.52 -4.06 -14.94
C ALA A 105 15.12 -5.26 -15.71
N LYS A 106 16.26 -5.79 -15.28
CA LYS A 106 16.87 -7.00 -15.86
C LYS A 106 16.15 -8.30 -15.47
N ARG A 107 15.35 -8.29 -14.39
CA ARG A 107 14.58 -9.44 -13.88
C ARG A 107 13.16 -9.51 -14.45
N THR A 108 12.94 -9.04 -15.68
CA THR A 108 11.68 -9.34 -16.37
C THR A 108 11.65 -10.82 -16.74
N VAL A 109 10.48 -11.45 -16.60
CA VAL A 109 10.20 -12.77 -17.19
C VAL A 109 10.17 -12.59 -18.70
N GLY A 110 11.36 -12.52 -19.31
CA GLY A 110 11.62 -12.52 -20.74
C GLY A 110 10.84 -11.52 -21.59
N THR A 111 11.48 -10.45 -22.03
CA THR A 111 11.40 -10.17 -23.47
C THR A 111 12.13 -11.33 -24.11
N PHE A 112 11.40 -12.34 -24.57
CA PHE A 112 11.95 -13.29 -25.53
C PHE A 112 12.35 -12.43 -26.72
N GLY A 113 13.65 -12.15 -26.85
CA GLY A 113 14.18 -11.38 -27.96
C GLY A 113 13.73 -11.99 -29.28
N ASP A 114 13.72 -11.20 -30.36
CA ASP A 114 13.48 -11.70 -31.71
C ASP A 114 14.27 -12.98 -31.92
N HIS A 115 13.57 -14.10 -31.93
CA HIS A 115 14.12 -15.40 -32.17
C HIS A 115 14.36 -15.46 -33.69
N PRO A 116 15.62 -15.45 -34.19
CA PRO A 116 15.83 -15.85 -35.57
C PRO A 116 15.40 -17.31 -35.67
N ASP A 117 14.59 -17.66 -36.67
CA ASP A 117 14.13 -19.03 -36.98
C ASP A 117 12.81 -19.51 -36.37
N PHE A 118 11.84 -18.63 -36.12
CA PHE A 118 10.42 -19.01 -36.29
C PHE A 118 9.90 -18.55 -37.65
N ASP A 119 10.59 -18.95 -38.72
CA ASP A 119 9.98 -18.94 -40.04
C ASP A 119 9.00 -20.13 -40.14
N ARG A 120 7.80 -19.83 -40.61
CA ARG A 120 6.61 -20.67 -40.55
C ARG A 120 6.58 -21.69 -41.69
N THR A 121 7.44 -22.70 -41.63
CA THR A 121 7.35 -23.86 -42.55
C THR A 121 7.41 -25.17 -41.77
N TRP A 122 6.45 -25.35 -40.86
CA TRP A 122 6.10 -26.69 -40.42
C TRP A 122 5.14 -27.31 -41.44
N GLU A 123 5.65 -28.21 -42.29
CA GLU A 123 4.84 -29.08 -43.17
C GLU A 123 4.75 -30.49 -42.55
N PRO A 124 3.56 -30.97 -42.15
CA PRO A 124 3.39 -32.34 -41.72
C PRO A 124 3.21 -33.28 -42.93
N ASP A 125 3.92 -34.40 -42.87
CA ASP A 125 3.77 -35.61 -43.67
C ASP A 125 4.30 -35.61 -45.12
N ARG A 126 5.59 -35.94 -45.25
CA ARG A 126 6.14 -36.64 -46.43
C ARG A 126 7.20 -37.66 -46.03
N SER A 127 6.78 -38.77 -45.40
CA SER A 127 7.61 -39.99 -45.43
C SER A 127 6.78 -41.25 -45.15
N ARG A 128 5.81 -41.54 -46.03
CA ARG A 128 5.32 -42.92 -46.19
C ARG A 128 5.05 -43.27 -47.65
N SER A 129 6.10 -43.25 -48.45
CA SER A 129 6.15 -43.98 -49.71
C SER A 129 7.53 -44.59 -49.92
N GLU A 130 7.51 -45.92 -49.91
CA GLU A 130 8.42 -46.82 -50.64
C GLU A 130 9.78 -47.19 -50.02
N SER A 131 9.83 -48.40 -49.47
CA SER A 131 10.92 -49.35 -49.70
C SER A 131 10.35 -50.77 -49.74
N ARG A 132 9.84 -51.13 -50.92
CA ARG A 132 10.17 -52.33 -51.71
C ARG A 132 10.64 -53.57 -50.94
N ASN A 133 9.87 -54.65 -51.04
CA ASN A 133 10.39 -55.96 -51.44
C ASN A 133 9.37 -56.67 -52.33
#